data_AF-A0A0R2CM94-F1
#
_entry.id   AF-A0A0R2CM94-F1
#
_cell.length_a   1.000
_cell.length_b   1.000
_cell.length_c   1.000
_cell.angle_alpha   90.00
_cell.angle_beta   90.00
_cell.angle_gamma   90.00
#
_symmetry.space_group_name_H-M   'P 1'
#
loop_
_entity.id
_entity.type
_entity.pdbx_description
1 polymer ?
#
loop_
_entity_poly.entity_id
_entity_poly.type
_entity_poly.pdbx_seq_one_letter_code
_entity_poly.pdbx_strand_id
1 'polypeptide(L)'
;MIENDKRHLGMHKVESSKTSKLVSAVSSNQVNLLLYQTVGTSGKEKVYIYKTKSNQKKEITTNPDPSKTENKIKNTNESAKLVTRTVRWEYKNNFYKFWFGISGNGHKLVRHYNTFFVNNDWAVLSTQQAKELQKIAKNENQSEVKEEAKEYVETEVKGKLTKALTKDPSMSAKEQQILTAKASLQAQKDFKKMMMQKLINEVKK
;
A
#
# COMPACT_ATOMS: atom_id res chain seq x y z
N MET A 1 -15.73 -11.00 -42.30
CA MET A 1 -15.35 -10.07 -41.22
C MET A 1 -15.11 -10.73 -39.86
N ILE A 2 -15.56 -11.98 -39.63
CA ILE A 2 -15.42 -12.72 -38.35
C ILE A 2 -13.97 -13.19 -38.07
N GLU A 3 -13.17 -13.43 -39.11
CA GLU A 3 -11.80 -13.97 -38.98
C GLU A 3 -10.78 -12.95 -38.44
N ASN A 4 -10.94 -11.67 -38.81
CA ASN A 4 -10.05 -10.59 -38.38
C ASN A 4 -10.14 -10.35 -36.86
N ASP A 5 -11.34 -10.51 -36.31
CA ASP A 5 -11.64 -10.33 -34.90
C ASP A 5 -10.93 -11.37 -34.01
N LYS A 6 -10.74 -12.58 -34.54
CA LYS A 6 -10.06 -13.70 -33.86
C LYS A 6 -8.54 -13.70 -34.07
N ARG A 7 -8.06 -13.25 -35.24
CA ARG A 7 -6.64 -13.33 -35.64
C ARG A 7 -5.84 -12.04 -35.45
N HIS A 8 -6.48 -10.93 -35.08
CA HIS A 8 -5.84 -9.63 -34.86
C HIS A 8 -4.99 -9.16 -36.07
N LEU A 9 -5.45 -9.40 -37.30
CA LEU A 9 -4.68 -9.08 -38.51
C LEU A 9 -4.49 -7.57 -38.63
N GLY A 10 -3.28 -7.14 -38.99
CA GLY A 10 -2.96 -5.71 -39.09
C GLY A 10 -2.83 -4.98 -37.75
N MET A 11 -2.86 -5.69 -36.61
CA MET A 11 -2.67 -5.11 -35.28
C MET A 11 -1.35 -5.54 -34.63
N HIS A 12 -0.87 -4.76 -33.67
CA HIS A 12 0.23 -5.09 -32.78
C HIS A 12 -0.15 -4.76 -31.33
N LYS A 13 0.61 -5.27 -30.36
CA LYS A 13 0.41 -4.92 -28.95
C LYS A 13 1.23 -3.67 -28.63
N VAL A 14 0.61 -2.68 -28.00
CA VAL A 14 1.27 -1.51 -27.43
C VAL A 14 1.18 -1.56 -25.92
N GLU A 15 2.29 -1.27 -25.25
CA GLU A 15 2.37 -1.13 -23.80
C GLU A 15 2.42 0.34 -23.41
N SER A 16 1.65 0.71 -22.39
CA SER A 16 1.70 2.03 -21.76
C SER A 16 1.80 1.86 -20.25
N SER A 17 2.55 2.75 -19.59
CA SER A 17 2.74 2.71 -18.14
C SER A 17 2.21 3.98 -17.50
N LYS A 18 1.49 3.84 -16.39
CA LYS A 18 1.03 4.94 -15.57
C LYS A 18 1.42 4.73 -14.11
N THR A 19 2.07 5.72 -13.53
CA THR A 19 2.38 5.77 -12.10
C THR A 19 1.35 6.63 -11.40
N SER A 20 0.77 6.12 -10.32
CA SER A 20 -0.16 6.85 -9.45
C SER A 20 0.31 6.77 -7.99
N LYS A 21 0.05 7.81 -7.20
CA LYS A 21 0.23 7.74 -5.75
C LYS A 21 -0.71 6.68 -5.18
N LEU A 22 -0.26 5.97 -4.15
CA LEU A 22 -1.12 5.09 -3.38
C LEU A 22 -1.60 5.84 -2.13
N VAL A 23 -2.91 5.78 -1.88
CA VAL A 23 -3.56 6.38 -0.70
C VAL A 23 -4.30 5.28 0.04
N SER A 24 -4.23 5.32 1.38
CA SER A 24 -4.85 4.32 2.25
C SER A 24 -6.31 4.09 1.86
N ALA A 25 -6.71 2.82 1.75
CA ALA A 25 -8.08 2.47 1.45
C ALA A 25 -9.04 2.88 2.58
N VAL A 26 -8.53 2.98 3.82
CA VAL A 26 -9.30 3.41 4.99
C VAL A 26 -8.94 4.83 5.41
N SER A 27 -9.94 5.56 5.90
CA SER A 27 -9.77 6.91 6.44
C SER A 27 -9.25 6.89 7.89
N SER A 28 -8.13 6.20 8.13
CA SER A 28 -7.47 6.18 9.45
C SER A 28 -6.12 6.88 9.38
N ASN A 29 -5.83 7.73 10.36
CA ASN A 29 -4.55 8.44 10.50
C ASN A 29 -3.46 7.59 11.16
N GLN A 30 -3.73 6.32 11.49
CA GLN A 30 -2.82 5.48 12.26
C GLN A 30 -2.04 4.48 11.39
N VAL A 31 -2.62 4.00 10.28
CA VAL A 31 -1.98 3.03 9.36
C VAL A 31 -2.43 3.26 7.92
N ASN A 32 -1.49 3.14 6.98
CA ASN A 32 -1.85 3.03 5.57
C ASN A 32 -2.20 1.59 5.21
N LEU A 33 -3.42 1.36 4.71
CA LEU A 33 -3.88 0.04 4.32
C LEU A 33 -4.06 -0.08 2.81
N LEU A 34 -3.46 -1.13 2.25
CA LEU A 34 -3.87 -1.69 0.96
C LEU A 34 -4.74 -2.91 1.25
N LEU A 35 -6.00 -2.86 0.84
CA LEU A 35 -6.94 -3.93 1.12
C LEU A 35 -7.00 -4.91 -0.05
N TYR A 36 -7.32 -6.17 0.23
CA TYR A 36 -7.67 -7.13 -0.81
C TYR A 36 -8.85 -8.02 -0.42
N GLN A 37 -9.48 -8.61 -1.43
CA GLN A 37 -10.43 -9.69 -1.30
C GLN A 37 -9.99 -10.83 -2.20
N THR A 38 -10.02 -12.06 -1.68
CA THR A 38 -9.80 -13.25 -2.49
C THR A 38 -11.04 -13.52 -3.34
N VAL A 39 -10.83 -13.88 -4.61
CA VAL A 39 -11.89 -14.24 -5.55
C VAL A 39 -11.62 -15.61 -6.15
N GLY A 40 -12.66 -16.23 -6.69
CA GLY A 40 -12.59 -17.60 -7.21
C GLY A 40 -12.54 -18.67 -6.11
N THR A 41 -12.47 -19.92 -6.53
CA THR A 41 -12.47 -21.10 -5.63
C THR A 41 -11.06 -21.48 -5.16
N SER A 42 -10.02 -21.00 -5.86
CA SER A 42 -8.62 -21.36 -5.56
C SER A 42 -8.02 -20.55 -4.40
N GLY A 43 -8.60 -19.39 -4.09
CA GLY A 43 -8.10 -18.45 -3.08
C GLY A 43 -6.81 -17.70 -3.49
N LYS A 44 -6.25 -17.98 -4.67
CA LYS A 44 -4.99 -17.37 -5.15
C LYS A 44 -5.20 -16.01 -5.80
N GLU A 45 -6.37 -15.79 -6.38
CA GLU A 45 -6.73 -14.57 -7.07
C GLU A 45 -7.15 -13.50 -6.06
N LYS A 46 -6.51 -12.33 -6.11
CA LYS A 46 -6.78 -11.21 -5.21
C LYS A 46 -7.20 -9.98 -6.00
N VAL A 47 -8.36 -9.43 -5.62
CA VAL A 47 -8.80 -8.10 -6.01
C VAL A 47 -8.30 -7.11 -4.97
N TYR A 48 -7.50 -6.14 -5.39
CA TYR A 48 -7.01 -5.09 -4.49
C TYR A 48 -7.95 -3.89 -4.49
N ILE A 49 -8.15 -3.32 -3.31
CA ILE A 49 -9.01 -2.18 -3.03
C ILE A 49 -8.12 -1.05 -2.50
N TYR A 50 -8.13 0.09 -3.18
CA TYR A 50 -7.17 1.18 -2.93
C TYR A 50 -7.71 2.55 -3.34
N LYS A 51 -7.02 3.62 -2.92
CA LYS A 51 -7.26 4.99 -3.39
C LYS A 51 -6.00 5.53 -4.08
N THR A 52 -6.19 6.52 -4.95
CA THR A 52 -5.06 7.21 -5.63
C THR A 52 -5.03 8.72 -5.36
N LYS A 53 -6.06 9.25 -4.70
CA LYS A 53 -6.19 10.64 -4.29
C LYS A 53 -6.72 10.71 -2.84
N SER A 54 -6.25 11.67 -2.07
CA SER A 54 -6.65 11.87 -0.66
C SER A 54 -8.13 12.24 -0.51
N ASN A 55 -8.68 13.01 -1.45
CA ASN A 55 -10.08 13.43 -1.46
C ASN A 55 -11.01 12.44 -2.18
N GLN A 56 -10.55 11.23 -2.48
CA GLN A 56 -11.33 10.23 -3.20
C GLN A 56 -12.40 9.62 -2.29
N LYS A 57 -13.69 9.90 -2.58
CA LYS A 57 -14.82 9.42 -1.76
C LYS A 57 -14.99 7.90 -1.77
N LYS A 58 -14.76 7.25 -2.91
CA LYS A 58 -14.94 5.79 -3.11
C LYS A 58 -13.61 5.14 -3.43
N GLU A 59 -13.36 3.95 -2.90
CA GLU A 59 -12.22 3.11 -3.27
C GLU A 59 -12.32 2.65 -4.74
N ILE A 60 -11.18 2.32 -5.33
CA ILE A 60 -11.07 1.67 -6.63
C ILE A 60 -10.69 0.21 -6.40
N THR A 61 -11.17 -0.67 -7.27
CA THR A 61 -10.79 -2.09 -7.28
C THR A 61 -10.02 -2.46 -8.54
N THR A 62 -9.08 -3.39 -8.43
CA THR A 62 -8.52 -4.05 -9.62
C THR A 62 -9.56 -4.96 -10.27
N ASN A 63 -9.46 -5.19 -11.58
CA ASN A 63 -10.38 -6.10 -12.25
C ASN A 63 -10.22 -7.54 -11.69
N PRO A 64 -11.32 -8.24 -11.35
CA PRO A 64 -11.30 -9.58 -10.77
C PRO A 64 -10.91 -10.70 -11.74
N ASP A 65 -10.96 -10.48 -13.05
CA ASP A 65 -10.63 -11.49 -14.05
C ASP A 65 -9.11 -11.69 -14.18
N PRO A 66 -8.57 -12.86 -13.79
CA PRO A 66 -7.12 -13.15 -13.84
C PRO A 66 -6.56 -13.22 -15.26
N SER A 67 -7.41 -13.46 -16.28
CA SER A 67 -7.01 -13.41 -17.69
C SER A 67 -6.75 -11.98 -18.15
N LYS A 68 -7.41 -11.00 -17.52
CA LYS A 68 -7.30 -9.56 -17.85
C LYS A 68 -6.40 -8.79 -16.90
N THR A 69 -6.13 -9.29 -15.70
CA THR A 69 -5.34 -8.56 -14.70
C THR A 69 -4.38 -9.46 -13.94
N GLU A 70 -3.17 -8.94 -13.73
CA GLU A 70 -2.19 -9.50 -12.81
C GLU A 70 -1.81 -8.45 -11.78
N ASN A 71 -1.84 -8.83 -10.50
CA ASN A 71 -1.51 -7.94 -9.39
C ASN A 71 -0.28 -8.46 -8.65
N LYS A 72 0.70 -7.58 -8.40
CA LYS A 72 1.92 -7.87 -7.64
C LYS A 72 2.13 -6.86 -6.54
N ILE A 73 2.64 -7.32 -5.41
CA ILE A 73 3.13 -6.48 -4.32
C ILE A 73 4.65 -6.47 -4.35
N LYS A 74 5.26 -5.30 -4.20
CA LYS A 74 6.70 -5.13 -4.01
C LYS A 74 6.96 -4.18 -2.85
N ASN A 75 8.00 -4.48 -2.07
CA ASN A 75 8.46 -3.56 -1.04
C ASN A 75 9.30 -2.44 -1.67
N THR A 76 9.23 -1.25 -1.09
CA THR A 76 10.04 -0.09 -1.48
C THR A 76 10.45 0.72 -0.25
N ASN A 77 11.59 1.42 -0.34
CA ASN A 77 12.00 2.42 0.65
C ASN A 77 11.44 3.83 0.33
N GLU A 78 10.83 4.00 -0.85
CA GLU A 78 10.22 5.25 -1.29
C GLU A 78 8.75 5.39 -0.82
N SER A 79 8.10 6.48 -1.21
CA SER A 79 6.65 6.66 -1.09
C SER A 79 5.87 5.58 -1.84
N ALA A 80 4.81 5.08 -1.22
CA ALA A 80 3.96 4.06 -1.81
C ALA A 80 3.29 4.53 -3.11
N LYS A 81 3.31 3.67 -4.13
CA LYS A 81 2.84 3.98 -5.48
C LYS A 81 2.26 2.76 -6.18
N LEU A 82 1.34 2.99 -7.09
CA LEU A 82 0.83 2.00 -8.03
C LEU A 82 1.43 2.27 -9.40
N VAL A 83 2.07 1.26 -9.99
CA VAL A 83 2.47 1.27 -11.40
C VAL A 83 1.55 0.31 -12.14
N THR A 84 0.76 0.85 -13.07
CA THR A 84 -0.12 0.07 -13.95
C THR A 84 0.45 0.08 -15.35
N ARG A 85 0.84 -1.10 -15.85
CA ARG A 85 1.15 -1.33 -17.26
C ARG A 85 -0.09 -1.86 -17.95
N THR A 86 -0.45 -1.24 -19.06
CA THR A 86 -1.61 -1.63 -19.85
C THR A 86 -1.16 -2.04 -21.24
N VAL A 87 -1.52 -3.25 -21.63
CA VAL A 87 -1.27 -3.78 -22.96
C VAL A 87 -2.58 -3.73 -23.75
N ARG A 88 -2.57 -3.07 -24.91
CA ARG A 88 -3.72 -2.96 -25.82
C ARG A 88 -3.32 -3.37 -27.23
N TRP A 89 -4.30 -3.82 -28.00
CA TRP A 89 -4.15 -3.94 -29.44
C TRP A 89 -4.30 -2.58 -30.10
N GLU A 90 -3.38 -2.25 -31.00
CA GLU A 90 -3.42 -1.06 -31.84
C GLU A 90 -3.22 -1.44 -33.30
N TYR A 91 -3.79 -0.65 -34.20
CA TYR A 91 -3.55 -0.81 -35.63
C TYR A 91 -2.12 -0.42 -35.98
N LYS A 92 -1.45 -1.22 -36.83
CA LYS A 92 -0.07 -0.96 -37.24
C LYS A 92 0.11 0.37 -37.98
N ASN A 93 -0.92 0.82 -38.70
CA ASN A 93 -0.93 2.07 -39.45
C ASN A 93 -2.37 2.52 -39.82
N ASN A 94 -2.49 3.69 -40.46
CA ASN A 94 -3.77 4.25 -40.89
C ASN A 94 -4.49 3.41 -41.96
N PHE A 95 -3.77 2.65 -42.79
CA PHE A 95 -4.38 1.75 -43.78
C PHE A 95 -5.17 0.63 -43.10
N TYR A 96 -4.57 -0.06 -42.13
CA TYR A 96 -5.27 -1.09 -41.35
C TYR A 96 -6.41 -0.50 -40.52
N LYS A 97 -6.24 0.70 -39.96
CA LYS A 97 -7.31 1.43 -39.27
C LYS A 97 -8.48 1.77 -40.19
N PHE A 98 -8.24 2.17 -41.43
CA PHE A 98 -9.30 2.49 -42.39
C PHE A 98 -10.12 1.24 -42.76
N TRP A 99 -9.45 0.14 -43.12
CA TRP A 99 -10.11 -1.09 -43.56
C TRP A 99 -10.80 -1.86 -42.44
N PHE A 100 -10.25 -1.82 -41.22
CA PHE A 100 -10.73 -2.65 -40.11
C PHE A 100 -11.30 -1.85 -38.93
N GLY A 101 -11.16 -0.52 -38.91
CA GLY A 101 -11.57 0.35 -37.81
C GLY A 101 -13.08 0.39 -37.54
N ILE A 102 -13.91 0.08 -38.53
CA ILE A 102 -15.37 0.02 -38.41
C ILE A 102 -15.79 -1.05 -37.36
N SER A 103 -14.98 -2.10 -37.18
CA SER A 103 -15.21 -3.14 -36.17
C SER A 103 -14.91 -2.70 -34.73
N GLY A 104 -14.38 -1.50 -34.51
CA GLY A 104 -14.09 -0.98 -33.16
C GLY A 104 -12.98 -1.72 -32.41
N ASN A 105 -12.21 -2.57 -33.09
CA ASN A 105 -11.19 -3.43 -32.46
C ASN A 105 -9.89 -2.73 -32.04
N GLY A 106 -9.72 -1.46 -32.40
CA GLY A 106 -8.61 -0.64 -31.91
C GLY A 106 -8.73 -0.37 -30.41
N HIS A 107 -7.61 -0.26 -29.71
CA HIS A 107 -7.52 -0.04 -28.26
C HIS A 107 -8.07 -1.19 -27.38
N LYS A 108 -8.34 -2.37 -27.94
CA LYS A 108 -8.85 -3.54 -27.19
C LYS A 108 -7.87 -3.96 -26.10
N LEU A 109 -8.35 -4.02 -24.85
CA LEU A 109 -7.54 -4.42 -23.70
C LEU A 109 -7.10 -5.88 -23.82
N VAL A 110 -5.78 -6.07 -23.82
CA VAL A 110 -5.15 -7.38 -23.67
C VAL A 110 -5.06 -7.71 -22.19
N ARG A 111 -4.33 -6.89 -21.42
CA ARG A 111 -4.08 -7.14 -20.00
C ARG A 111 -3.64 -5.88 -19.23
N HIS A 112 -3.97 -5.84 -17.94
CA HIS A 112 -3.37 -4.93 -16.97
C HIS A 112 -2.38 -5.67 -16.07
N TYR A 113 -1.21 -5.08 -15.86
CA TYR A 113 -0.25 -5.50 -14.84
C TYR A 113 -0.12 -4.39 -13.81
N ASN A 114 -0.62 -4.66 -12.60
CA ASN A 114 -0.55 -3.73 -11.48
C ASN A 114 0.57 -4.15 -10.53
N THR A 115 1.51 -3.26 -10.29
CA THR A 115 2.52 -3.43 -9.23
C THR A 115 2.28 -2.38 -8.16
N PHE A 116 1.86 -2.82 -6.99
CA PHE A 116 1.76 -2.00 -5.79
C PHE A 116 3.09 -2.01 -5.08
N PHE A 117 3.74 -0.85 -5.05
CA PHE A 117 4.94 -0.62 -4.25
C PHE A 117 4.50 -0.07 -2.90
N VAL A 118 4.76 -0.84 -1.84
CA VAL A 118 4.41 -0.49 -0.45
C VAL A 118 5.68 -0.41 0.38
N ASN A 119 5.71 0.51 1.35
CA ASN A 119 6.83 0.64 2.27
C ASN A 119 6.45 0.12 3.66
N ASN A 120 7.35 0.24 4.63
CA ASN A 120 7.16 -0.29 5.98
C ASN A 120 6.05 0.41 6.80
N ASP A 121 5.45 1.48 6.28
CA ASP A 121 4.31 2.17 6.91
C ASP A 121 2.96 1.72 6.33
N TRP A 122 2.98 0.70 5.47
CA TRP A 122 1.81 0.11 4.84
C TRP A 122 1.58 -1.32 5.30
N ALA A 123 0.33 -1.67 5.60
CA ALA A 123 -0.10 -3.05 5.74
C ALA A 123 -0.99 -3.47 4.57
N VAL A 124 -0.71 -4.66 4.05
CA VAL A 124 -1.55 -5.34 3.05
C VAL A 124 -2.41 -6.36 3.80
N LEU A 125 -3.72 -6.13 3.83
CA LEU A 125 -4.67 -6.92 4.62
C LEU A 125 -5.89 -7.33 3.78
N SER A 126 -6.48 -8.48 4.10
CA SER A 126 -7.80 -8.81 3.58
C SER A 126 -8.86 -7.87 4.18
N THR A 127 -10.01 -7.73 3.52
CA THR A 127 -11.14 -6.96 4.08
C THR A 127 -11.63 -7.51 5.42
N GLN A 128 -11.53 -8.83 5.65
CA GLN A 128 -11.84 -9.46 6.93
C GLN A 128 -10.80 -9.11 8.00
N GLN A 129 -9.51 -9.21 7.67
CA GLN A 129 -8.42 -8.88 8.58
C GLN A 129 -8.47 -7.39 8.99
N ALA A 130 -8.83 -6.50 8.06
CA ALA A 130 -9.00 -5.09 8.37
C ALA A 130 -10.19 -4.81 9.30
N LYS A 131 -11.30 -5.57 9.16
CA LYS A 131 -12.44 -5.49 10.09
C LYS A 131 -12.05 -5.98 11.49
N GLU A 132 -11.32 -7.09 11.57
CA GLU A 132 -10.83 -7.60 12.85
C GLU A 132 -9.83 -6.62 13.49
N LEU A 133 -8.95 -6.02 12.68
CA LEU A 133 -8.00 -5.01 13.16
C LEU A 133 -8.74 -3.83 13.81
N GLN A 134 -9.81 -3.37 13.16
CA GLN A 134 -10.64 -2.30 13.71
C GLN A 134 -11.31 -2.72 15.02
N LYS A 135 -11.71 -3.99 15.15
CA LYS A 135 -12.36 -4.51 16.35
C LYS A 135 -11.37 -4.61 17.52
N ILE A 136 -10.20 -5.22 17.31
CA ILE A 136 -9.17 -5.34 18.36
C ILE A 136 -8.63 -3.97 18.78
N ALA A 137 -8.43 -3.04 17.83
CA ALA A 137 -7.96 -1.69 18.15
C ALA A 137 -8.99 -0.87 18.95
N LYS A 138 -10.30 -1.15 18.78
CA LYS A 138 -11.36 -0.53 19.59
C LYS A 138 -11.46 -1.12 21.00
N ASN A 139 -11.19 -2.41 21.12
CA ASN A 139 -11.27 -3.15 22.37
C ASN A 139 -9.95 -3.18 23.15
N GLU A 140 -8.94 -2.47 22.66
CA GLU A 140 -7.62 -2.40 23.28
C GLU A 140 -7.72 -1.77 24.68
N ASN A 141 -7.09 -2.40 25.66
CA ASN A 141 -7.09 -1.92 27.02
C ASN A 141 -6.23 -0.65 27.16
N GLN A 142 -6.87 0.51 27.04
CA GLN A 142 -6.16 1.79 27.00
C GLN A 142 -5.33 2.09 28.26
N SER A 143 -5.66 1.52 29.43
CA SER A 143 -4.85 1.72 30.63
C SER A 143 -3.53 0.95 30.54
N GLU A 144 -3.59 -0.32 30.14
CA GLU A 144 -2.42 -1.18 29.95
C GLU A 144 -1.49 -0.62 28.88
N VAL A 145 -2.04 -0.19 27.74
CA VAL A 145 -1.25 0.46 26.68
C VAL A 145 -0.58 1.75 27.15
N LYS A 146 -1.24 2.53 28.02
CA LYS A 146 -0.63 3.75 28.59
C LYS A 146 0.51 3.43 29.55
N GLU A 147 0.39 2.35 30.32
CA GLU A 147 1.46 1.89 31.21
C GLU A 147 2.66 1.38 30.42
N GLU A 148 2.43 0.49 29.44
CA GLU A 148 3.47 0.02 28.51
C GLU A 148 4.14 1.19 27.76
N ALA A 149 3.36 2.18 27.33
CA ALA A 149 3.89 3.37 26.66
C ALA A 149 4.82 4.18 27.57
N LYS A 150 4.44 4.38 28.85
CA LYS A 150 5.26 5.11 29.81
C LYS A 150 6.58 4.38 30.06
N GLU A 151 6.52 3.08 30.33
CA GLU A 151 7.71 2.27 30.59
C GLU A 151 8.66 2.26 29.38
N TYR A 152 8.12 2.08 28.17
CA TYR A 152 8.90 2.13 26.94
C TYR A 152 9.58 3.49 26.74
N VAL A 153 8.82 4.59 26.90
CA VAL A 153 9.37 5.95 26.74
C VAL A 153 10.44 6.25 27.78
N GLU A 154 10.22 5.90 29.04
CA GLU A 154 11.22 6.09 30.10
C GLU A 154 12.50 5.32 29.82
N THR A 155 12.39 4.06 29.40
CA THR A 155 13.53 3.20 29.08
C THR A 155 14.32 3.75 27.90
N GLU A 156 13.65 4.15 26.82
CA GLU A 156 14.29 4.73 25.63
C GLU A 156 14.96 6.08 25.92
N VAL A 157 14.31 6.94 26.71
CA VAL A 157 14.86 8.24 27.09
C VAL A 157 16.09 8.07 27.99
N LYS A 158 16.01 7.21 29.02
CA LYS A 158 17.15 6.87 29.89
C LYS A 158 18.30 6.31 29.06
N GLY A 159 18.03 5.34 28.21
CA GLY A 159 19.05 4.73 27.34
C GLY A 159 19.73 5.73 26.40
N LYS A 160 18.97 6.66 25.78
CA LYS A 160 19.54 7.71 24.92
C LYS A 160 20.34 8.74 25.71
N LEU A 161 19.86 9.14 26.89
CA LEU A 161 20.56 10.09 27.75
C LEU A 161 21.88 9.49 28.28
N THR A 162 21.87 8.25 28.77
CA THR A 162 23.10 7.57 29.21
C THR A 162 24.11 7.46 28.08
N LYS A 163 23.69 7.05 26.87
CA LYS A 163 24.57 7.00 25.69
C LYS A 163 25.15 8.37 25.33
N ALA A 164 24.37 9.43 25.47
CA ALA A 164 24.85 10.78 25.21
C ALA A 164 25.87 11.24 26.26
N LEU A 165 25.59 11.04 27.54
CA LEU A 165 26.49 11.39 28.65
C LEU A 165 27.79 10.57 28.65
N THR A 166 27.77 9.33 28.15
CA THR A 166 29.02 8.56 27.96
C THR A 166 29.92 9.12 26.86
N LYS A 167 29.35 9.81 25.86
CA LYS A 167 30.10 10.41 24.75
C LYS A 167 30.53 11.85 25.05
N ASP A 168 29.69 12.58 25.77
CA ASP A 168 29.94 13.94 26.23
C ASP A 168 29.52 14.07 27.70
N PRO A 169 30.46 13.81 28.63
CA PRO A 169 30.20 13.96 30.07
C PRO A 169 29.97 15.41 30.50
N SER A 170 30.31 16.39 29.66
CA SER A 170 30.17 17.83 29.94
C SER A 170 28.86 18.44 29.41
N MET A 171 27.98 17.61 28.83
CA MET A 171 26.71 18.05 28.25
C MET A 171 25.88 18.89 29.22
N SER A 172 25.50 20.09 28.78
CA SER A 172 24.77 21.04 29.61
C SER A 172 23.35 20.57 29.92
N ALA A 173 22.77 21.08 31.02
CA ALA A 173 21.38 20.79 31.38
C ALA A 173 20.37 21.15 30.27
N LYS A 174 20.65 22.20 29.47
CA LYS A 174 19.80 22.60 28.33
C LYS A 174 19.85 21.57 27.21
N GLU A 175 21.03 21.03 26.89
CA GLU A 175 21.19 20.00 25.87
C GLU A 175 20.53 18.69 26.30
N GLN A 176 20.64 18.33 27.59
CA GLN A 176 19.94 17.17 28.14
C GLN A 176 18.41 17.32 28.04
N GLN A 177 17.86 18.52 28.31
CA GLN A 177 16.43 18.78 28.15
C GLN A 177 15.97 18.66 26.68
N ILE A 178 16.73 19.23 25.73
CA ILE A 178 16.41 19.12 24.30
C ILE A 178 16.48 17.66 23.84
N LEU A 179 17.50 16.92 24.28
CA LEU A 179 17.67 15.51 23.94
C LEU A 179 16.54 14.66 24.50
N THR A 180 16.16 14.85 25.76
CA THR A 180 15.08 14.09 26.40
C THR A 180 13.73 14.38 25.74
N ALA A 181 13.44 15.64 25.40
CA ALA A 181 12.23 16.00 24.65
C ALA A 181 12.17 15.32 23.27
N LYS A 182 13.27 15.37 22.50
CA LYS A 182 13.36 14.70 21.19
C LYS A 182 13.28 13.19 21.31
N ALA A 183 13.95 12.61 22.30
CA ALA A 183 13.94 11.18 22.57
C ALA A 183 12.54 10.70 22.96
N SER A 184 11.83 11.45 23.80
CA SER A 184 10.45 11.14 24.21
C SER A 184 9.49 11.17 23.02
N LEU A 185 9.54 12.23 22.19
CA LEU A 185 8.72 12.31 20.97
C LEU A 185 9.00 11.16 20.00
N GLN A 186 10.25 10.76 19.85
CA GLN A 186 10.62 9.63 19.00
C GLN A 186 10.14 8.30 19.59
N ALA A 187 10.35 8.07 20.89
CA ALA A 187 9.93 6.87 21.58
C ALA A 187 8.41 6.70 21.55
N GLN A 188 7.64 7.77 21.70
CA GLN A 188 6.17 7.73 21.56
C GLN A 188 5.74 7.31 20.15
N LYS A 189 6.41 7.81 19.10
CA LYS A 189 6.14 7.41 17.71
C LYS A 189 6.51 5.95 17.46
N ASP A 190 7.66 5.52 17.97
CA ASP A 190 8.16 4.14 17.81
C ASP A 190 7.25 3.15 18.54
N PHE A 191 6.83 3.47 19.78
CA PHE A 191 5.86 2.67 20.54
C PHE A 191 4.54 2.53 19.80
N LYS A 192 3.98 3.64 19.30
CA LYS A 192 2.74 3.63 18.52
C LYS A 192 2.87 2.74 17.28
N LYS A 193 4.00 2.81 16.58
CA LYS A 193 4.28 1.96 15.40
C LYS A 193 4.40 0.49 15.79
N MET A 194 5.10 0.18 16.87
CA MET A 194 5.28 -1.18 17.40
C MET A 194 3.93 -1.80 17.79
N MET A 195 3.11 -1.10 18.56
CA MET A 195 1.78 -1.57 18.97
C MET A 195 0.89 -1.83 17.78
N MET A 196 0.87 -0.90 16.83
CA MET A 196 0.09 -1.07 15.62
C MET A 196 0.58 -2.25 14.78
N GLN A 197 1.90 -2.49 14.70
CA GLN A 197 2.47 -3.67 14.06
C GLN A 197 2.08 -4.97 14.77
N LYS A 198 2.04 -4.98 16.11
CA LYS A 198 1.56 -6.11 16.92
C LYS A 198 0.11 -6.45 16.57
N LEU A 199 -0.77 -5.44 16.52
CA LEU A 199 -2.18 -5.63 16.12
C LEU A 199 -2.31 -6.12 14.67
N ILE A 200 -1.53 -5.57 13.74
CA ILE A 200 -1.50 -6.01 12.33
C ILE A 200 -1.05 -7.47 12.22
N ASN A 201 -0.05 -7.88 13.00
CA ASN A 201 0.44 -9.25 12.99
C ASN A 201 -0.58 -10.20 13.59
N GLU A 202 -1.32 -9.78 14.62
CA GLU A 202 -2.37 -10.58 15.25
C GLU A 202 -3.48 -10.95 14.25
N VAL A 203 -3.95 -10.00 13.46
CA VAL A 203 -5.00 -10.27 12.45
C VAL A 203 -4.50 -11.02 11.22
N LYS A 204 -3.18 -11.16 11.06
CA LYS A 204 -2.58 -11.90 9.94
C LYS A 204 -2.36 -13.38 10.24
N LYS A 205 -2.42 -13.78 11.51
CA LYS A 205 -2.39 -15.18 11.94
C LYS A 205 -3.63 -15.91 11.41
#